data_AF-A0A1Y4NKE2-F1
#
_entry.id   AF-A0A1Y4NKE2-F1
#
_cell.length_a   1.000
_cell.length_b   1.000
_cell.length_c   1.000
_cell.angle_alpha   90.00
_cell.angle_beta   90.00
_cell.angle_gamma   90.00
#
_symmetry.space_group_name_H-M   'P 1'
#
loop_
_entity.id
_entity.type
_entity.pdbx_description
1 polymer ?
#
loop_
_entity_poly.entity_id
_entity_poly.type
_entity_poly.pdbx_seq_one_letter_code
_entity_poly.pdbx_strand_id
1 'polypeptide(L)'
;MEQNPGKETVAWEMLGKQIFTAENVLLGCLNGLLHPDETFNRMSEDILGFTVAEPGNVIVIWLGNRYAEQKEKVGGILKGTGIKRENGGYILYADVWQVILVVLCGAGDGSAEKNGAERAEEFENNILPVLCSSVQGELVCCWFEVERLLDLPDVMKKIWRVSQWNLLFDRGELIRFQKVENMKTVPLKYPAKIEEQARQAVQASDGEEIKKCYYRLYGILRQEMHDPEEMKECLIRFNMALVNAYKMQHIIGSELEIQRCMQEILIAVSWRQIRQAMEKFLQALHFDAFLEEGDEALSPLVRKALQLVRKYYDQGITLEEIAGTLFVSEEYLSTQFKKETGAGFTETVKGYRINRIKGLLLGTRLKLNQIAELTGYSDPKYMSRVFKEETGMLPTEFRKSVL
;
A
#
# COMPACT_ATOMS: atom_id res chain seq x y z
N MET A 1 -38.96 32.16 43.58
CA MET A 1 -38.09 31.60 42.52
C MET A 1 -38.13 30.09 42.68
N GLU A 2 -39.16 29.46 42.10
CA GLU A 2 -39.27 28.00 42.09
C GLU A 2 -38.32 27.47 41.00
N GLN A 3 -37.25 26.80 41.41
CA GLN A 3 -36.46 25.96 40.53
C GLN A 3 -37.36 24.78 40.13
N ASN A 4 -37.73 24.72 38.85
CA ASN A 4 -38.57 23.67 38.30
C ASN A 4 -37.71 22.42 38.05
N PRO A 5 -37.81 21.35 38.87
CA PRO A 5 -36.90 20.20 38.81
C PRO A 5 -37.00 19.45 37.48
N GLY A 6 -38.15 19.53 36.80
CA GLY A 6 -38.36 18.89 35.50
C GLY A 6 -37.54 19.49 34.34
N LYS A 7 -37.03 20.73 34.47
CA LYS A 7 -36.15 21.32 33.43
C LYS A 7 -34.70 20.84 33.55
N GLU A 8 -34.22 20.58 34.77
CA GLU A 8 -32.87 20.07 34.99
C GLU A 8 -32.75 18.58 34.61
N THR A 9 -33.76 17.76 34.93
CA THR A 9 -33.78 16.34 34.53
C THR A 9 -33.79 16.15 33.01
N VAL A 10 -34.58 16.94 32.29
CA VAL A 10 -34.61 16.93 30.81
C VAL A 10 -33.29 17.45 30.22
N ALA A 11 -32.66 18.44 30.86
CA ALA A 11 -31.34 18.91 30.45
C ALA A 11 -30.24 17.85 30.66
N TRP A 12 -30.27 17.09 31.76
CA TRP A 12 -29.35 15.97 32.01
C TRP A 12 -29.59 14.77 31.08
N GLU A 13 -30.84 14.45 30.73
CA GLU A 13 -31.15 13.43 29.71
C GLU A 13 -30.70 13.86 28.32
N MET A 14 -30.84 15.15 27.98
CA MET A 14 -30.35 15.72 26.72
C MET A 14 -28.81 15.79 26.66
N LEU A 15 -28.15 16.19 27.74
CA LEU A 15 -26.68 16.19 27.87
C LEU A 15 -26.13 14.75 27.87
N GLY A 16 -26.81 13.83 28.57
CA GLY A 16 -26.49 12.40 28.58
C GLY A 16 -26.57 11.79 27.18
N LYS A 17 -27.60 12.12 26.39
CA LYS A 17 -27.72 11.72 24.97
C LYS A 17 -26.71 12.41 24.05
N GLN A 18 -26.26 13.63 24.37
CA GLN A 18 -25.18 14.30 23.64
C GLN A 18 -23.80 13.70 23.92
N ILE A 19 -23.58 13.14 25.11
CA ILE A 19 -22.32 12.51 25.51
C ILE A 19 -22.31 11.02 25.12
N PHE A 20 -23.44 10.33 25.19
CA PHE A 20 -23.59 8.92 24.85
C PHE A 20 -23.92 8.73 23.37
N THR A 21 -22.94 9.04 22.51
CA THR A 21 -23.02 8.81 21.07
C THR A 21 -22.21 7.58 20.67
N ALA A 22 -22.55 6.97 19.55
CA ALA A 22 -21.79 5.84 19.00
C ALA A 22 -20.31 6.21 18.81
N GLU A 23 -20.02 7.43 18.32
CA GLU A 23 -18.65 7.89 18.16
C GLU A 23 -17.90 7.99 19.50
N ASN A 24 -18.53 8.53 20.55
CA ASN A 24 -17.88 8.65 21.85
C ASN A 24 -17.67 7.28 22.51
N VAL A 25 -18.62 6.36 22.35
CA VAL A 25 -18.48 4.97 22.82
C VAL A 25 -17.33 4.28 22.10
N LEU A 26 -17.29 4.34 20.76
CA LEU A 26 -16.23 3.71 19.99
C LEU A 26 -14.85 4.37 20.23
N LEU A 27 -14.79 5.69 20.44
CA LEU A 27 -13.56 6.37 20.88
C LEU A 27 -13.13 5.93 22.28
N GLY A 28 -14.07 5.72 23.19
CA GLY A 28 -13.79 5.15 24.51
C GLY A 28 -13.24 3.73 24.43
N CYS A 29 -13.79 2.89 23.53
CA CYS A 29 -13.25 1.57 23.21
C CYS A 29 -11.83 1.68 22.64
N LEU A 30 -11.61 2.53 21.64
CA LEU A 30 -10.32 2.73 20.98
C LEU A 30 -9.21 3.11 21.97
N ASN A 31 -9.56 3.92 22.97
CA ASN A 31 -8.63 4.38 24.02
C ASN A 31 -8.50 3.39 25.20
N GLY A 32 -9.26 2.29 25.21
CA GLY A 32 -9.27 1.32 26.31
C GLY A 32 -9.84 1.86 27.61
N LEU A 33 -10.67 2.91 27.55
CA LEU A 33 -11.25 3.60 28.72
C LEU A 33 -12.61 3.04 29.13
N LEU A 34 -13.12 2.07 28.37
CA LEU A 34 -14.49 1.56 28.49
C LEU A 34 -14.51 0.22 29.22
N HIS A 35 -15.22 0.19 30.36
CA HIS A 35 -15.51 -1.02 31.13
C HIS A 35 -17.03 -1.19 31.17
N PRO A 36 -17.64 -1.77 30.14
CA PRO A 36 -19.09 -1.87 30.05
C PRO A 36 -19.63 -2.85 31.09
N ASP A 37 -20.68 -2.43 31.79
CA ASP A 37 -21.50 -3.28 32.65
C ASP A 37 -22.83 -3.63 31.97
N GLU A 38 -23.68 -4.41 32.63
CA GLU A 38 -25.00 -4.79 32.08
C GLU A 38 -25.90 -3.58 31.77
N THR A 39 -25.78 -2.51 32.55
CA THR A 39 -26.55 -1.28 32.37
C THR A 39 -26.09 -0.56 31.10
N PHE A 40 -24.77 -0.42 30.91
CA PHE A 40 -24.17 0.16 29.71
C PHE A 40 -24.59 -0.60 28.46
N ASN A 41 -24.48 -1.94 28.46
CA ASN A 41 -24.83 -2.75 27.30
C ASN A 41 -26.30 -2.59 26.91
N ARG A 42 -27.21 -2.56 27.91
CA ARG A 42 -28.64 -2.32 27.65
C ARG A 42 -28.87 -0.93 27.06
N MET A 43 -28.21 0.10 27.59
CA MET A 43 -28.29 1.46 27.05
C MET A 43 -27.72 1.57 25.63
N SER A 44 -26.60 0.89 25.35
CA SER A 44 -26.00 0.85 24.01
C SER A 44 -26.93 0.19 23.00
N GLU A 45 -27.54 -0.94 23.37
CA GLU A 45 -28.52 -1.62 22.53
C GLU A 45 -29.74 -0.72 22.25
N ASP A 46 -30.32 -0.14 23.30
CA ASP A 46 -31.55 0.66 23.20
C ASP A 46 -31.35 1.99 22.44
N ILE A 47 -30.17 2.62 22.56
CA ILE A 47 -29.91 3.97 22.02
C ILE A 47 -29.14 3.92 20.69
N LEU A 48 -28.21 2.98 20.56
CA LEU A 48 -27.25 2.93 19.43
C LEU A 48 -27.53 1.77 18.49
N GLY A 49 -28.30 0.75 18.90
CA GLY A 49 -28.63 -0.43 18.10
C GLY A 49 -27.47 -1.41 17.94
N PHE A 50 -26.46 -1.34 18.82
CA PHE A 50 -25.38 -2.31 18.90
C PHE A 50 -24.78 -2.32 20.31
N THR A 51 -24.06 -3.39 20.66
CA THR A 51 -23.25 -3.44 21.88
C THR A 51 -21.76 -3.54 21.58
N VAL A 52 -20.92 -3.05 22.50
CA VAL A 52 -19.46 -3.11 22.34
C VAL A 52 -18.88 -4.53 22.45
N ALA A 53 -19.71 -5.49 22.88
CA ALA A 53 -19.37 -6.90 22.95
C ALA A 53 -19.62 -7.64 21.63
N GLU A 54 -20.26 -7.01 20.65
CA GLU A 54 -20.54 -7.61 19.34
C GLU A 54 -19.33 -7.56 18.40
N PRO A 55 -19.26 -8.50 17.44
CA PRO A 55 -18.25 -8.47 16.40
C PRO A 55 -18.43 -7.26 15.49
N GLY A 56 -17.33 -6.84 14.88
CA GLY A 56 -17.31 -5.70 13.99
C GLY A 56 -16.24 -5.81 12.91
N ASN A 57 -16.40 -5.00 11.87
CA ASN A 57 -15.36 -4.81 10.87
C ASN A 57 -14.78 -3.41 10.96
N VAL A 58 -13.47 -3.31 10.83
CA VAL A 58 -12.75 -2.05 10.98
C VAL A 58 -11.87 -1.82 9.77
N ILE A 59 -12.07 -0.69 9.13
CA ILE A 59 -11.24 -0.22 8.03
C ILE A 59 -10.40 0.90 8.59
N VAL A 60 -9.08 0.80 8.43
CA VAL A 60 -8.21 1.92 8.76
C VAL A 60 -7.61 2.51 7.49
N ILE A 61 -7.79 3.80 7.33
CA ILE A 61 -7.36 4.57 6.18
C ILE A 61 -6.24 5.52 6.63
N TRP A 62 -5.05 5.32 6.08
CA TRP A 62 -3.90 6.16 6.30
C TRP A 62 -3.57 6.97 5.04
N LEU A 63 -3.43 8.28 5.22
CA LEU A 63 -3.25 9.27 4.15
C LEU A 63 -1.83 9.87 4.11
N GLY A 64 -0.92 9.27 4.88
CA GLY A 64 0.43 9.79 5.08
C GLY A 64 0.45 11.23 5.58
N ASN A 65 1.49 11.96 5.17
CA ASN A 65 1.72 13.34 5.61
C ASN A 65 0.60 14.32 5.21
N ARG A 66 -0.34 13.90 4.35
CA ARG A 66 -1.47 14.72 3.88
C ARG A 66 -2.77 14.45 4.63
N TYR A 67 -2.71 13.74 5.76
CA TYR A 67 -3.87 13.46 6.61
C TYR A 67 -4.65 14.72 6.98
N ALA A 68 -3.99 15.74 7.52
CA ALA A 68 -4.66 16.97 7.96
C ALA A 68 -5.36 17.71 6.81
N GLU A 69 -4.79 17.67 5.61
CA GLU A 69 -5.32 18.33 4.42
C GLU A 69 -6.51 17.58 3.80
N GLN A 70 -6.55 16.25 3.93
CA GLN A 70 -7.46 15.41 3.17
C GLN A 70 -8.52 14.68 4.02
N LYS A 71 -8.43 14.68 5.35
CA LYS A 71 -9.33 13.90 6.22
C LYS A 71 -10.81 14.25 6.04
N GLU A 72 -11.14 15.53 5.95
CA GLU A 72 -12.53 15.98 5.78
C GLU A 72 -13.10 15.59 4.40
N LYS A 73 -12.26 15.68 3.36
CA LYS A 73 -12.64 15.26 2.00
C LYS A 73 -12.94 13.76 1.96
N VAL A 74 -12.06 12.95 2.55
CA VAL A 74 -12.24 11.49 2.63
C VAL A 74 -13.48 11.14 3.45
N GLY A 75 -13.69 11.79 4.60
CA GLY A 75 -14.90 11.63 5.40
C GLY A 75 -16.18 11.95 4.64
N GLY A 76 -16.18 13.01 3.82
CA GLY A 76 -17.28 13.35 2.92
C GLY A 76 -17.57 12.27 1.88
N ILE A 77 -16.52 11.70 1.26
CA ILE A 77 -16.66 10.60 0.28
C ILE A 77 -17.23 9.34 0.95
N LEU A 78 -16.72 8.98 2.12
CA LEU A 78 -17.20 7.80 2.88
C LEU A 78 -18.70 7.94 3.22
N LYS A 79 -19.12 9.11 3.71
CA LYS A 79 -20.54 9.40 3.97
C LYS A 79 -21.39 9.35 2.70
N GLY A 80 -20.87 9.87 1.59
CA GLY A 80 -21.55 9.88 0.29
C GLY A 80 -21.68 8.51 -0.37
N THR A 81 -20.80 7.56 -0.04
CA THR A 81 -20.71 6.22 -0.63
C THR A 81 -21.45 5.13 0.16
N GLY A 82 -22.19 5.51 1.22
CA GLY A 82 -23.07 4.60 1.94
C GLY A 82 -22.60 4.22 3.35
N ILE A 83 -21.42 4.69 3.79
CA ILE A 83 -21.00 4.59 5.19
C ILE A 83 -21.78 5.62 6.01
N LYS A 84 -22.95 5.19 6.48
CA LYS A 84 -23.88 6.00 7.27
C LYS A 84 -24.22 5.28 8.56
N ARG A 85 -24.55 6.06 9.58
CA ARG A 85 -25.03 5.54 10.88
C ARG A 85 -26.24 4.61 10.71
N GLU A 86 -27.12 4.93 9.77
CA GLU A 86 -28.30 4.12 9.41
C GLU A 86 -27.95 2.70 8.95
N ASN A 87 -26.74 2.51 8.40
CA ASN A 87 -26.22 1.22 7.93
C ASN A 87 -25.18 0.64 8.90
N GLY A 88 -25.14 1.10 10.15
CA GLY A 88 -24.15 0.66 11.15
C GLY A 88 -22.72 1.13 10.88
N GLY A 89 -22.53 2.11 9.99
CA GLY A 89 -21.21 2.64 9.62
C GLY A 89 -20.86 3.92 10.37
N TYR A 90 -19.76 3.89 11.12
CA TYR A 90 -19.24 5.01 11.91
C TYR A 90 -17.84 5.40 11.44
N ILE A 91 -17.58 6.71 11.35
CA ILE A 91 -16.29 7.26 10.92
C ILE A 91 -15.67 8.00 12.10
N LEU A 92 -14.46 7.58 12.49
CA LEU A 92 -13.70 8.16 13.59
C LEU A 92 -12.39 8.74 13.06
N TYR A 93 -12.04 9.92 13.54
CA TYR A 93 -10.78 10.57 13.21
C TYR A 93 -9.81 10.41 14.38
N ALA A 94 -8.81 9.56 14.19
CA ALA A 94 -7.78 9.31 15.18
C ALA A 94 -6.58 10.22 14.90
N ASP A 95 -6.75 11.51 15.21
CA ASP A 95 -5.79 12.58 14.84
C ASP A 95 -4.38 12.35 15.39
N VAL A 96 -4.25 11.78 16.60
CA VAL A 96 -2.96 11.43 17.22
C VAL A 96 -2.18 10.42 16.35
N TRP A 97 -2.89 9.47 15.75
CA TRP A 97 -2.30 8.44 14.88
C TRP A 97 -2.36 8.80 13.40
N GLN A 98 -2.98 9.95 13.05
CA GLN A 98 -3.19 10.42 11.68
C GLN A 98 -3.88 9.37 10.78
N VAL A 99 -4.91 8.72 11.31
CA VAL A 99 -5.71 7.73 10.57
C VAL A 99 -7.20 8.01 10.71
N ILE A 100 -7.95 7.58 9.69
CA ILE A 100 -9.41 7.54 9.72
C ILE A 100 -9.82 6.09 9.94
N LEU A 101 -10.60 5.82 10.98
CA LEU A 101 -11.22 4.52 11.18
C LEU A 101 -12.66 4.54 10.69
N VAL A 102 -13.03 3.54 9.91
CA VAL A 102 -14.42 3.21 9.62
C VAL A 102 -14.77 1.95 10.39
N VAL A 103 -15.67 2.07 11.34
CA VAL A 103 -16.17 0.95 12.15
C VAL A 103 -17.54 0.58 11.63
N LEU A 104 -17.71 -0.68 11.24
CA LEU A 104 -18.98 -1.25 10.79
C LEU A 104 -19.50 -2.16 11.89
N CYS A 105 -20.53 -1.71 12.60
CA CYS A 105 -21.21 -2.43 13.68
C CYS A 105 -22.49 -3.08 13.16
N GLY A 106 -22.85 -4.24 13.72
CA GLY A 106 -24.16 -4.88 13.53
C GLY A 106 -24.43 -5.44 12.12
N ALA A 107 -25.26 -6.48 12.05
CA ALA A 107 -25.96 -6.90 10.83
C ALA A 107 -27.21 -6.03 10.70
N GLY A 108 -27.29 -5.19 9.67
CA GLY A 108 -28.52 -4.45 9.39
C GLY A 108 -29.67 -5.40 9.12
N ASP A 109 -30.71 -5.31 9.94
CA ASP A 109 -32.11 -5.53 9.60
C ASP A 109 -32.44 -6.80 8.81
N GLY A 110 -32.35 -8.00 9.42
CA GLY A 110 -33.07 -9.22 8.99
C GLY A 110 -32.96 -9.67 7.51
N SER A 111 -32.12 -9.02 6.72
CA SER A 111 -31.80 -9.29 5.33
C SER A 111 -30.41 -9.92 5.36
N ALA A 112 -30.29 -11.07 4.70
CA ALA A 112 -29.13 -11.98 4.70
C ALA A 112 -27.84 -11.33 5.25
N GLU A 113 -27.41 -11.79 6.43
CA GLU A 113 -26.18 -11.34 7.10
C GLU A 113 -25.03 -11.23 6.07
N LYS A 114 -24.69 -10.01 5.66
CA LYS A 114 -23.49 -9.81 4.86
C LYS A 114 -22.28 -10.12 5.74
N ASN A 115 -21.63 -11.25 5.46
CA ASN A 115 -20.40 -11.64 6.15
C ASN A 115 -19.31 -10.56 5.95
N GLY A 116 -18.34 -10.47 6.86
CA GLY A 116 -17.23 -9.50 6.80
C GLY A 116 -16.50 -9.48 5.45
N ALA A 117 -16.36 -10.63 4.81
CA ALA A 117 -15.79 -10.76 3.46
C ALA A 117 -16.57 -9.98 2.39
N GLU A 118 -17.91 -10.01 2.42
CA GLU A 118 -18.76 -9.31 1.45
C GLU A 118 -18.67 -7.79 1.65
N ARG A 119 -18.62 -7.34 2.91
CA ARG A 119 -18.43 -5.91 3.24
C ARG A 119 -17.05 -5.42 2.80
N ALA A 120 -16.02 -6.25 2.94
CA ALA A 120 -14.68 -5.95 2.46
C ALA A 120 -14.65 -5.80 0.93
N GLU A 121 -15.29 -6.71 0.20
CA GLU A 121 -15.40 -6.65 -1.26
C GLU A 121 -16.21 -5.45 -1.72
N GLU A 122 -17.29 -5.10 -1.02
CA GLU A 122 -18.09 -3.91 -1.31
C GLU A 122 -17.25 -2.63 -1.16
N PHE A 123 -16.48 -2.53 -0.08
CA PHE A 123 -15.58 -1.39 0.13
C PHE A 123 -14.50 -1.33 -0.97
N GLU A 124 -13.87 -2.46 -1.26
CA GLU A 124 -12.80 -2.58 -2.26
C GLU A 124 -13.28 -2.25 -3.68
N ASN A 125 -14.49 -2.66 -4.05
CA ASN A 125 -15.02 -2.45 -5.40
C ASN A 125 -15.72 -1.09 -5.60
N ASN A 126 -16.40 -0.57 -4.57
CA ASN A 126 -17.25 0.62 -4.72
C ASN A 126 -16.66 1.89 -4.11
N ILE A 127 -15.93 1.77 -3.00
CA ILE A 127 -15.47 2.93 -2.21
C ILE A 127 -14.00 3.24 -2.54
N LEU A 128 -13.15 2.21 -2.53
CA LEU A 128 -11.71 2.36 -2.71
C LEU A 128 -11.31 3.00 -4.06
N PRO A 129 -11.96 2.72 -5.21
CA PRO A 129 -11.64 3.38 -6.47
C PRO A 129 -11.96 4.89 -6.44
N VAL A 130 -13.07 5.27 -5.79
CA VAL A 130 -13.46 6.67 -5.61
C VAL A 130 -12.44 7.40 -4.75
N LEU A 131 -12.01 6.78 -3.64
CA LEU A 131 -10.94 7.31 -2.81
C LEU A 131 -9.62 7.45 -3.59
N CYS A 132 -9.22 6.44 -4.36
CA CYS A 132 -8.00 6.47 -5.17
C CYS A 132 -7.97 7.61 -6.20
N SER A 133 -9.11 7.88 -6.83
CA SER A 133 -9.25 8.97 -7.81
C SER A 133 -9.29 10.35 -7.16
N SER A 134 -9.74 10.44 -5.91
CA SER A 134 -9.99 11.70 -5.21
C SER A 134 -8.86 12.13 -4.28
N VAL A 135 -8.12 11.19 -3.72
CA VAL A 135 -7.02 11.44 -2.78
C VAL A 135 -5.72 11.62 -3.56
N GLN A 136 -4.89 12.56 -3.13
CA GLN A 136 -3.54 12.76 -3.66
C GLN A 136 -2.50 12.19 -2.70
N GLY A 137 -1.43 11.60 -3.22
CA GLY A 137 -0.38 10.97 -2.41
C GLY A 137 -0.79 9.61 -1.85
N GLU A 138 -0.36 9.32 -0.62
CA GLU A 138 -0.62 8.02 0.03
C GLU A 138 -2.11 7.78 0.25
N LEU A 139 -2.49 6.53 0.03
CA LEU A 139 -3.77 5.99 0.43
C LEU A 139 -3.54 4.52 0.73
N VAL A 140 -3.49 4.18 2.02
CA VAL A 140 -3.35 2.80 2.48
C VAL A 140 -4.60 2.45 3.26
N CYS A 141 -5.29 1.40 2.84
CA CYS A 141 -6.51 0.92 3.48
C CYS A 141 -6.26 -0.49 4.01
N CYS A 142 -6.45 -0.67 5.32
CA CYS A 142 -6.30 -1.95 6.00
C CYS A 142 -7.65 -2.41 6.54
N TRP A 143 -7.98 -3.68 6.36
CA TRP A 143 -9.20 -4.31 6.84
C TRP A 143 -8.92 -5.25 8.01
N PHE A 144 -9.70 -5.10 9.07
CA PHE A 144 -9.65 -5.91 10.28
C PHE A 144 -11.04 -6.44 10.62
N GLU A 145 -11.08 -7.64 11.17
CA GLU A 145 -12.27 -8.19 11.82
C GLU A 145 -11.96 -8.28 13.30
N VAL A 146 -12.90 -7.80 14.13
CA VAL A 146 -12.80 -7.88 15.58
C VAL A 146 -13.95 -8.73 16.09
N GLU A 147 -13.65 -9.64 17.02
CA GLU A 147 -14.67 -10.45 17.68
C GLU A 147 -15.55 -9.59 18.58
N ARG A 148 -14.99 -8.50 19.14
CA ARG A 148 -15.69 -7.52 19.96
C ARG A 148 -15.19 -6.12 19.63
N LEU A 149 -16.07 -5.13 19.58
CA LEU A 149 -15.67 -3.72 19.42
C LEU A 149 -14.79 -3.22 20.59
N LEU A 150 -14.84 -3.86 21.76
CA LEU A 150 -13.88 -3.63 22.84
C LEU A 150 -12.43 -3.92 22.47
N ASP A 151 -12.19 -4.75 21.45
CA ASP A 151 -10.85 -5.14 21.00
C ASP A 151 -10.26 -4.14 19.97
N LEU A 152 -10.93 -2.99 19.74
CA LEU A 152 -10.40 -1.89 18.91
C LEU A 152 -8.98 -1.42 19.26
N PRO A 153 -8.54 -1.37 20.54
CA PRO A 153 -7.15 -1.06 20.88
C PRO A 153 -6.14 -2.02 20.24
N ASP A 154 -6.50 -3.29 20.06
CA ASP A 154 -5.60 -4.28 19.46
C ASP A 154 -5.44 -4.09 17.94
N VAL A 155 -6.48 -3.56 17.27
CA VAL A 155 -6.37 -3.10 15.88
C VAL A 155 -5.30 -2.01 15.78
N MET A 156 -5.33 -1.04 16.70
CA MET A 156 -4.35 0.07 16.73
C MET A 156 -2.92 -0.40 17.03
N LYS A 157 -2.74 -1.46 17.81
CA LYS A 157 -1.41 -2.06 18.03
C LYS A 157 -0.89 -2.77 16.78
N LYS A 158 -1.78 -3.36 15.98
CA LYS A 158 -1.42 -4.17 14.81
C LYS A 158 -1.28 -3.34 13.53
N ILE A 159 -1.93 -2.17 13.44
CA ILE A 159 -2.03 -1.40 12.21
C ILE A 159 -0.69 -1.13 11.55
N TRP A 160 0.32 -0.70 12.31
CA TRP A 160 1.61 -0.33 11.74
C TRP A 160 2.32 -1.53 11.13
N ARG A 161 2.22 -2.71 11.74
CA ARG A 161 2.76 -3.98 11.21
C ARG A 161 2.07 -4.35 9.89
N VAL A 162 0.75 -4.19 9.83
CA VAL A 162 -0.06 -4.56 8.66
C VAL A 162 0.13 -3.58 7.51
N SER A 163 0.17 -2.28 7.80
CA SER A 163 0.35 -1.24 6.79
C SER A 163 1.67 -1.35 6.04
N GLN A 164 2.73 -1.94 6.64
CA GLN A 164 4.02 -2.13 5.93
C GLN A 164 3.88 -3.06 4.72
N TRP A 165 2.89 -3.94 4.72
CA TRP A 165 2.63 -4.82 3.59
C TRP A 165 2.21 -4.07 2.34
N ASN A 166 1.81 -2.80 2.46
CA ASN A 166 1.60 -1.90 1.32
C ASN A 166 2.85 -1.73 0.44
N LEU A 167 4.04 -2.14 0.89
CA LEU A 167 5.22 -2.26 0.03
C LEU A 167 5.08 -3.33 -1.07
N LEU A 168 4.19 -4.31 -0.89
CA LEU A 168 3.93 -5.40 -1.83
C LEU A 168 2.60 -5.24 -2.58
N PHE A 169 1.72 -4.37 -2.09
CA PHE A 169 0.42 -4.09 -2.69
C PHE A 169 0.44 -2.80 -3.50
N ASP A 170 -0.45 -2.69 -4.48
CA ASP A 170 -0.62 -1.45 -5.22
C ASP A 170 -1.55 -0.47 -4.54
N ARG A 171 -1.41 0.79 -4.94
CA ARG A 171 -2.35 1.85 -4.55
C ARG A 171 -3.76 1.45 -4.99
N GLY A 172 -4.65 1.32 -4.01
CA GLY A 172 -6.04 0.92 -4.25
C GLY A 172 -6.32 -0.56 -4.06
N GLU A 173 -5.39 -1.32 -3.50
CA GLU A 173 -5.68 -2.65 -2.94
C GLU A 173 -6.01 -2.55 -1.45
N LEU A 174 -6.98 -3.35 -1.01
CA LEU A 174 -7.36 -3.44 0.40
C LEU A 174 -6.49 -4.48 1.12
N ILE A 175 -5.73 -4.04 2.12
CA ILE A 175 -4.83 -4.93 2.89
C ILE A 175 -5.64 -5.62 3.98
N ARG A 176 -6.03 -6.87 3.73
CA ARG A 176 -6.79 -7.67 4.71
C ARG A 176 -5.84 -8.34 5.71
N PHE A 177 -6.07 -8.08 6.99
CA PHE A 177 -5.24 -8.60 8.08
C PHE A 177 -5.06 -10.13 8.02
N GLN A 178 -6.16 -10.87 7.89
CA GLN A 178 -6.16 -12.33 7.84
C GLN A 178 -5.41 -12.88 6.62
N LYS A 179 -5.45 -12.14 5.49
CA LYS A 179 -4.73 -12.53 4.28
C LYS A 179 -3.23 -12.38 4.51
N VAL A 180 -2.81 -11.26 5.08
CA VAL A 180 -1.42 -10.93 5.38
C VAL A 180 -0.81 -11.88 6.40
N GLU A 181 -1.50 -12.20 7.49
CA GLU A 181 -0.97 -13.12 8.52
C GLU A 181 -0.70 -14.53 7.99
N ASN A 182 -1.43 -14.94 6.94
CA ASN A 182 -1.27 -16.25 6.32
C ASN A 182 -0.38 -16.21 5.06
N MET A 183 0.21 -15.06 4.72
CA MET A 183 1.11 -14.98 3.57
C MET A 183 2.40 -15.75 3.82
N LYS A 184 2.81 -16.54 2.83
CA LYS A 184 4.11 -17.20 2.84
C LYS A 184 5.12 -16.28 2.17
N THR A 185 6.05 -15.76 2.96
CA THR A 185 7.15 -14.96 2.46
C THR A 185 8.29 -15.85 1.98
N VAL A 186 9.03 -15.38 0.98
CA VAL A 186 10.29 -15.98 0.56
C VAL A 186 11.42 -15.25 1.29
N PRO A 187 12.35 -15.96 1.96
CA PRO A 187 13.48 -15.32 2.61
C PRO A 187 14.30 -14.48 1.63
N LEU A 188 14.54 -13.22 1.97
CA LEU A 188 15.27 -12.31 1.10
C LEU A 188 16.77 -12.65 1.08
N LYS A 189 17.28 -13.07 -0.07
CA LYS A 189 18.72 -13.25 -0.26
C LYS A 189 19.41 -11.91 -0.50
N TYR A 190 20.30 -11.55 0.42
CA TYR A 190 21.03 -10.30 0.34
C TYR A 190 21.87 -10.17 -0.96
N PRO A 191 21.72 -9.09 -1.75
CA PRO A 191 22.33 -8.96 -3.07
C PRO A 191 23.78 -8.45 -3.01
N ALA A 192 24.68 -9.28 -2.46
CA ALA A 192 26.09 -8.92 -2.23
C ALA A 192 26.84 -8.42 -3.48
N LYS A 193 26.51 -8.95 -4.67
CA LYS A 193 27.14 -8.49 -5.94
C LYS A 193 26.78 -7.04 -6.29
N ILE A 194 25.53 -6.64 -6.04
CA ILE A 194 25.05 -5.27 -6.30
C ILE A 194 25.64 -4.32 -5.26
N GLU A 195 25.75 -4.75 -3.99
CA GLU A 195 26.40 -3.96 -2.94
C GLU A 195 27.86 -3.67 -3.30
N GLU A 196 28.62 -4.68 -3.72
CA GLU A 196 30.02 -4.50 -4.07
C GLU A 196 30.19 -3.54 -5.26
N GLN A 197 29.33 -3.64 -6.28
CA GLN A 197 29.30 -2.68 -7.38
C GLN A 197 29.00 -1.25 -6.91
N ALA A 198 28.02 -1.09 -6.01
CA ALA A 198 27.67 0.22 -5.48
C ALA A 198 28.79 0.82 -4.62
N ARG A 199 29.50 0.00 -3.83
CA ARG A 199 30.68 0.44 -3.06
C ARG A 199 31.81 0.92 -3.98
N GLN A 200 32.06 0.21 -5.08
CA GLN A 200 33.05 0.61 -6.08
C GLN A 200 32.64 1.93 -6.76
N ALA A 201 31.35 2.08 -7.09
CA ALA A 201 30.82 3.31 -7.65
C ALA A 201 30.95 4.50 -6.67
N VAL A 202 30.74 4.29 -5.37
CA VAL A 202 31.01 5.30 -4.33
C VAL A 202 32.46 5.74 -4.32
N GLN A 203 33.42 4.79 -4.41
CA GLN A 203 34.85 5.10 -4.46
C GLN A 203 35.28 5.84 -5.73
N ALA A 204 34.55 5.63 -6.83
CA ALA A 204 34.76 6.30 -8.11
C ALA A 204 33.96 7.60 -8.25
N SER A 205 33.16 7.97 -7.24
CA SER A 205 32.18 9.07 -7.29
C SER A 205 31.21 8.99 -8.49
N ASP A 206 30.85 7.76 -8.89
CA ASP A 206 29.92 7.49 -9.99
C ASP A 206 28.47 7.40 -9.48
N GLY A 207 27.81 8.56 -9.42
CA GLY A 207 26.41 8.66 -9.00
C GLY A 207 25.44 7.87 -9.88
N GLU A 208 25.70 7.78 -11.19
CA GLU A 208 24.80 7.12 -12.14
C GLU A 208 24.82 5.60 -11.95
N GLU A 209 25.99 5.02 -11.69
CA GLU A 209 26.08 3.59 -11.35
C GLU A 209 25.46 3.27 -9.98
N ILE A 210 25.58 4.17 -8.99
CA ILE A 210 24.87 4.04 -7.71
C ILE A 210 23.36 3.98 -7.94
N LYS A 211 22.81 4.88 -8.77
CA LYS A 211 21.39 4.91 -9.14
C LYS A 211 20.94 3.59 -9.78
N LYS A 212 21.70 3.06 -10.74
CA LYS A 212 21.43 1.75 -11.36
C LYS A 212 21.46 0.60 -10.36
N CYS A 213 22.37 0.63 -9.38
CA CYS A 213 22.40 -0.34 -8.30
C CYS A 213 21.10 -0.33 -7.48
N TYR A 214 20.58 0.85 -7.14
CA TYR A 214 19.28 0.96 -6.46
C TYR A 214 18.12 0.47 -7.31
N TYR A 215 18.08 0.77 -8.61
CA TYR A 215 17.03 0.24 -9.48
C TYR A 215 17.05 -1.30 -9.53
N ARG A 216 18.23 -1.90 -9.62
CA ARG A 216 18.38 -3.37 -9.55
C ARG A 216 17.95 -3.92 -8.20
N LEU A 217 18.33 -3.26 -7.10
CA LEU A 217 17.93 -3.63 -5.74
C LEU A 217 16.40 -3.59 -5.57
N TYR A 218 15.74 -2.49 -5.96
CA TYR A 218 14.27 -2.38 -5.94
C TYR A 218 13.61 -3.45 -6.80
N GLY A 219 14.21 -3.80 -7.94
CA GLY A 219 13.78 -4.91 -8.77
C GLY A 219 13.74 -6.23 -8.00
N ILE A 220 14.81 -6.57 -7.29
CA ILE A 220 14.89 -7.79 -6.47
C ILE A 220 13.84 -7.77 -5.36
N LEU A 221 13.75 -6.66 -4.62
CA LEU A 221 12.80 -6.53 -3.51
C LEU A 221 11.34 -6.66 -3.96
N ARG A 222 11.03 -6.40 -5.23
CA ARG A 222 9.68 -6.49 -5.82
C ARG A 222 9.44 -7.75 -6.64
N GLN A 223 10.45 -8.58 -6.88
CA GLN A 223 10.33 -9.76 -7.73
C GLN A 223 9.57 -10.90 -7.05
N GLU A 224 9.76 -11.04 -5.74
CA GLU A 224 9.11 -12.06 -4.93
C GLU A 224 8.41 -11.42 -3.72
N MET A 225 7.56 -12.22 -3.07
CA MET A 225 6.85 -11.81 -1.87
C MET A 225 7.77 -11.98 -0.66
N HIS A 226 8.58 -10.95 -0.38
CA HIS A 226 9.46 -10.91 0.79
C HIS A 226 8.74 -10.32 2.00
N ASP A 227 9.26 -10.57 3.21
CA ASP A 227 8.75 -9.88 4.39
C ASP A 227 9.11 -8.38 4.34
N PRO A 228 8.17 -7.46 4.60
CA PRO A 228 8.45 -6.01 4.59
C PRO A 228 9.58 -5.58 5.52
N GLU A 229 9.74 -6.22 6.69
CA GLU A 229 10.84 -5.92 7.61
C GLU A 229 12.18 -6.35 7.01
N GLU A 230 12.28 -7.55 6.44
CA GLU A 230 13.48 -8.03 5.74
C GLU A 230 13.86 -7.10 4.57
N MET A 231 12.87 -6.61 3.81
CA MET A 231 13.10 -5.67 2.71
C MET A 231 13.74 -4.36 3.19
N LYS A 232 13.23 -3.81 4.29
CA LYS A 232 13.73 -2.56 4.90
C LYS A 232 15.10 -2.76 5.52
N GLU A 233 15.33 -3.87 6.22
CA GLU A 233 16.63 -4.23 6.76
C GLU A 233 17.67 -4.38 5.65
N CYS A 234 17.30 -4.98 4.51
CA CYS A 234 18.17 -5.08 3.35
C CYS A 234 18.55 -3.69 2.80
N LEU A 235 17.60 -2.77 2.69
CA LEU A 235 17.86 -1.38 2.26
C LEU A 235 18.78 -0.65 3.24
N ILE A 236 18.51 -0.74 4.54
CA ILE A 236 19.31 -0.11 5.58
C ILE A 236 20.73 -0.67 5.57
N ARG A 237 20.88 -2.00 5.50
CA ARG A 237 22.19 -2.67 5.41
C ARG A 237 22.96 -2.24 4.17
N PHE A 238 22.29 -2.18 3.02
CA PHE A 238 22.88 -1.70 1.77
C PHE A 238 23.40 -0.27 1.92
N ASN A 239 22.58 0.64 2.46
CA ASN A 239 22.96 2.02 2.68
C ASN A 239 24.16 2.14 3.64
N MET A 240 24.19 1.35 4.72
CA MET A 240 25.31 1.34 5.66
C MET A 240 26.62 0.89 5.00
N ALA A 241 26.56 -0.06 4.05
CA ALA A 241 27.74 -0.45 3.28
C ALA A 241 28.30 0.70 2.42
N LEU A 242 27.41 1.52 1.85
CA LEU A 242 27.79 2.71 1.09
C LEU A 242 28.37 3.81 1.99
N VAL A 243 27.75 4.07 3.15
CA VAL A 243 28.29 5.00 4.16
C VAL A 243 29.69 4.60 4.58
N ASN A 244 29.90 3.31 4.87
CA ASN A 244 31.21 2.79 5.26
C ASN A 244 32.24 2.94 4.13
N ALA A 245 31.86 2.72 2.87
CA ALA A 245 32.75 2.96 1.73
C ALA A 245 33.10 4.45 1.57
N TYR A 246 32.11 5.34 1.75
CA TYR A 246 32.30 6.79 1.66
C TYR A 246 33.21 7.32 2.78
N LYS A 247 33.02 6.84 4.02
CA LYS A 247 33.86 7.19 5.19
C LYS A 247 35.35 6.88 5.02
N MET A 248 35.70 5.94 4.15
CA MET A 248 37.10 5.58 3.89
C MET A 248 37.87 6.68 3.13
N GLN A 249 37.16 7.56 2.41
CA GLN A 249 37.76 8.62 1.59
C GLN A 249 37.37 10.03 2.06
N HIS A 250 36.25 10.16 2.80
CA HIS A 250 35.67 11.43 3.18
C HIS A 250 35.26 11.46 4.66
N ILE A 251 35.32 12.65 5.28
CA ILE A 251 34.74 12.90 6.60
C ILE A 251 33.26 13.19 6.41
N ILE A 252 32.40 12.45 7.11
CA ILE A 252 30.95 12.66 7.07
C ILE A 252 30.57 13.72 8.09
N GLY A 253 30.04 14.85 7.62
CA GLY A 253 29.46 15.90 8.47
C GLY A 253 27.98 15.71 8.80
N SER A 254 27.30 14.79 8.11
CA SER A 254 25.83 14.61 8.13
C SER A 254 25.38 13.28 8.75
N GLU A 255 26.01 12.86 9.85
CA GLU A 255 25.71 11.58 10.49
C GLU A 255 24.28 11.51 11.04
N LEU A 256 23.76 12.63 11.57
CA LEU A 256 22.40 12.73 12.06
C LEU A 256 21.37 12.62 10.93
N GLU A 257 21.61 13.26 9.78
CA GLU A 257 20.75 13.11 8.60
C GLU A 257 20.73 11.68 8.09
N ILE A 258 21.88 11.02 8.02
CA ILE A 258 21.98 9.61 7.61
C ILE A 258 21.16 8.73 8.56
N GLN A 259 21.31 8.92 9.88
CA GLN A 259 20.55 8.18 10.88
C GLN A 259 19.04 8.42 10.73
N ARG A 260 18.62 9.66 10.48
CA ARG A 260 17.21 9.99 10.23
C ARG A 260 16.69 9.28 8.99
N CYS A 261 17.46 9.20 7.91
CA CYS A 261 17.06 8.47 6.70
C CYS A 261 16.86 6.97 6.97
N MET A 262 17.71 6.34 7.78
CA MET A 262 17.50 4.93 8.17
C MET A 262 16.22 4.74 8.99
N GLN A 263 15.92 5.67 9.90
CA GLN A 263 14.68 5.64 10.66
C GLN A 263 13.45 5.84 9.75
N GLU A 264 13.52 6.76 8.78
CA GLU A 264 12.46 6.96 7.80
C GLU A 264 12.19 5.69 6.96
N ILE A 265 13.24 4.95 6.55
CA ILE A 265 13.09 3.65 5.86
C ILE A 265 12.43 2.61 6.79
N LEU A 266 12.85 2.54 8.05
CA LEU A 266 12.33 1.57 9.01
C LEU A 266 10.81 1.73 9.21
N ILE A 267 10.32 2.97 9.36
CA ILE A 267 8.90 3.25 9.57
C ILE A 267 8.09 3.37 8.27
N ALA A 268 8.73 3.30 7.11
CA ALA A 268 8.05 3.47 5.83
C ALA A 268 6.98 2.39 5.61
N VAL A 269 5.82 2.80 5.12
CA VAL A 269 4.75 1.88 4.69
C VAL A 269 4.50 1.98 3.19
N SER A 270 5.28 2.79 2.47
CA SER A 270 5.13 2.99 1.03
C SER A 270 6.49 3.15 0.34
N TRP A 271 6.53 2.78 -0.95
CA TRP A 271 7.71 3.00 -1.78
C TRP A 271 8.03 4.48 -1.97
N ARG A 272 7.02 5.36 -1.93
CA ARG A 272 7.27 6.81 -2.03
C ARG A 272 8.02 7.31 -0.81
N GLN A 273 7.67 6.85 0.41
CA GLN A 273 8.45 7.18 1.61
C GLN A 273 9.88 6.63 1.53
N ILE A 274 10.05 5.38 1.08
CA ILE A 274 11.39 4.80 0.88
C ILE A 274 12.19 5.67 -0.08
N ARG A 275 11.63 6.03 -1.24
CA ARG A 275 12.32 6.88 -2.23
C ARG A 275 12.71 8.25 -1.64
N GLN A 276 11.81 8.90 -0.92
CA GLN A 276 12.10 10.19 -0.27
C GLN A 276 13.24 10.07 0.77
N ALA A 277 13.25 9.01 1.56
CA ALA A 277 14.34 8.74 2.51
C ALA A 277 15.67 8.48 1.78
N MET A 278 15.60 7.79 0.64
CA MET A 278 16.77 7.48 -0.19
C MET A 278 17.34 8.71 -0.90
N GLU A 279 16.49 9.62 -1.38
CA GLU A 279 16.90 10.90 -1.97
C GLU A 279 17.66 11.74 -0.94
N LYS A 280 17.10 11.90 0.27
CA LYS A 280 17.77 12.60 1.38
C LYS A 280 19.09 11.93 1.76
N PHE A 281 19.12 10.60 1.78
CA PHE A 281 20.32 9.84 2.12
C PHE A 281 21.46 10.10 1.11
N LEU A 282 21.15 10.11 -0.18
CA LEU A 282 22.15 10.34 -1.22
C LEU A 282 22.60 11.80 -1.27
N GLN A 283 21.70 12.75 -1.02
CA GLN A 283 22.06 14.15 -0.81
C GLN A 283 23.01 14.33 0.39
N ALA A 284 22.78 13.61 1.49
CA ALA A 284 23.66 13.64 2.67
C ALA A 284 25.06 13.06 2.39
N LEU A 285 25.20 12.25 1.34
CA LEU A 285 26.49 11.73 0.86
C LEU A 285 27.08 12.56 -0.29
N HIS A 286 26.48 13.73 -0.60
CA HIS A 286 26.86 14.58 -1.73
C HIS A 286 26.81 13.87 -3.09
N PHE A 287 25.93 12.88 -3.23
CA PHE A 287 25.63 12.24 -4.50
C PHE A 287 24.38 12.90 -5.12
N ASP A 288 24.60 13.76 -6.12
CA ASP A 288 23.52 14.43 -6.86
C ASP A 288 22.79 13.50 -7.86
N ALA A 289 23.02 12.19 -7.80
CA ALA A 289 22.48 11.19 -8.71
C ALA A 289 20.94 11.08 -8.75
N PHE A 290 20.26 11.61 -7.72
CA PHE A 290 18.80 11.59 -7.59
C PHE A 290 18.17 12.97 -7.75
N LEU A 291 18.92 14.00 -8.13
CA LEU A 291 18.34 15.25 -8.61
C LEU A 291 17.84 15.06 -10.05
N GLU A 292 16.71 14.37 -10.17
CA GLU A 292 15.59 14.66 -11.07
C GLU A 292 14.59 13.49 -11.07
N GLU A 293 13.33 13.86 -10.79
CA GLU A 293 12.14 13.26 -11.38
C GLU A 293 11.66 11.89 -10.83
N GLY A 294 11.35 11.87 -9.53
CA GLY A 294 10.36 10.94 -8.96
C GLY A 294 8.98 11.10 -9.62
N ASP A 295 8.06 10.16 -9.38
CA ASP A 295 6.69 9.98 -9.91
C ASP A 295 5.80 11.24 -10.15
N GLU A 296 6.22 12.45 -9.82
CA GLU A 296 5.65 13.73 -10.28
C GLU A 296 6.07 14.14 -11.70
N ALA A 297 7.20 13.65 -12.19
CA ALA A 297 7.74 13.95 -13.51
C ALA A 297 7.11 13.21 -14.67
N LEU A 298 6.58 12.02 -14.39
CA LEU A 298 5.79 11.32 -15.38
C LEU A 298 4.54 12.15 -15.61
N SER A 299 4.35 12.61 -16.84
CA SER A 299 3.11 13.26 -17.23
C SER A 299 1.92 12.38 -16.81
N PRO A 300 0.78 12.97 -16.43
CA PRO A 300 -0.43 12.19 -16.14
C PRO A 300 -0.78 11.21 -17.26
N LEU A 301 -0.36 11.51 -18.49
CA LEU A 301 -0.43 10.66 -19.67
C LEU A 301 0.40 9.39 -19.53
N VAL A 302 1.73 9.49 -19.36
CA VAL A 302 2.62 8.32 -19.26
C VAL A 302 2.31 7.48 -18.03
N ARG A 303 1.93 8.14 -16.93
CA ARG A 303 1.49 7.45 -15.71
C ARG A 303 0.25 6.59 -15.93
N LYS A 304 -0.77 7.13 -16.62
CA LYS A 304 -1.95 6.36 -17.01
C LYS A 304 -1.61 5.27 -18.01
N ALA A 305 -0.70 5.52 -18.95
CA ALA A 305 -0.23 4.50 -19.90
C ALA A 305 0.43 3.32 -19.17
N LEU A 306 1.28 3.58 -18.18
CA LEU A 306 1.88 2.54 -17.33
C LEU A 306 0.84 1.76 -16.52
N GLN A 307 -0.18 2.43 -15.99
CA GLN A 307 -1.29 1.76 -15.29
C GLN A 307 -2.07 0.84 -16.21
N LEU A 308 -2.37 1.29 -17.44
CA LEU A 308 -3.06 0.48 -18.43
C LEU A 308 -2.19 -0.69 -18.91
N VAL A 309 -0.88 -0.48 -19.10
CA VAL A 309 0.08 -1.55 -19.37
C VAL A 309 0.04 -2.60 -18.27
N ARG A 310 0.11 -2.17 -17.01
CA ARG A 310 0.10 -3.10 -15.88
C ARG A 310 -1.21 -3.85 -15.74
N LYS A 311 -2.33 -3.21 -16.07
CA LYS A 311 -3.66 -3.83 -15.99
C LYS A 311 -3.91 -4.84 -17.11
N TYR A 312 -3.33 -4.63 -18.28
CA TYR A 312 -3.71 -5.34 -19.50
C TYR A 312 -2.54 -5.99 -20.26
N TYR A 313 -1.34 -6.07 -19.67
CA TYR A 313 -0.17 -6.65 -20.36
C TYR A 313 -0.44 -8.09 -20.81
N ASP A 314 -1.29 -8.83 -20.13
CA ASP A 314 -1.70 -10.21 -20.44
C ASP A 314 -2.79 -10.32 -21.52
N GLN A 315 -3.31 -9.21 -22.03
CA GLN A 315 -4.43 -9.18 -22.99
C GLN A 315 -4.00 -8.79 -24.42
N GLY A 316 -2.71 -8.84 -24.74
CA GLY A 316 -2.26 -8.54 -26.10
C GLY A 316 -2.24 -7.05 -26.46
N ILE A 317 -2.20 -6.15 -25.46
CA ILE A 317 -2.27 -4.70 -25.68
C ILE A 317 -1.22 -4.14 -26.64
N THR A 318 -1.65 -3.20 -27.47
CA THR A 318 -0.79 -2.43 -28.37
C THR A 318 -0.64 -0.99 -27.89
N LEU A 319 0.41 -0.31 -28.37
CA LEU A 319 0.59 1.11 -28.07
C LEU A 319 -0.57 1.94 -28.64
N GLU A 320 -1.05 1.58 -29.83
CA GLU A 320 -2.19 2.20 -30.51
C GLU A 320 -3.46 2.19 -29.64
N GLU A 321 -3.80 1.03 -29.05
CA GLU A 321 -4.98 0.87 -28.19
C GLU A 321 -4.91 1.75 -26.93
N ILE A 322 -3.72 1.85 -26.34
CA ILE A 322 -3.47 2.68 -25.16
C ILE A 322 -3.52 4.16 -25.51
N ALA A 323 -2.95 4.55 -26.65
CA ALA A 323 -3.03 5.93 -27.16
C ALA A 323 -4.49 6.32 -27.41
N GLY A 324 -5.28 5.44 -28.04
CA GLY A 324 -6.71 5.63 -28.25
C GLY A 324 -7.50 5.79 -26.95
N THR A 325 -7.22 4.96 -25.95
CA THR A 325 -7.85 5.03 -24.61
C THR A 325 -7.50 6.34 -23.87
N LEU A 326 -6.34 6.90 -24.15
CA LEU A 326 -5.85 8.15 -23.55
C LEU A 326 -6.13 9.38 -24.42
N PHE A 327 -6.83 9.21 -25.55
CA PHE A 327 -7.17 10.26 -26.52
C PHE A 327 -5.96 11.04 -27.05
N VAL A 328 -4.85 10.34 -27.31
CA VAL A 328 -3.62 10.89 -27.91
C VAL A 328 -3.18 10.09 -29.13
N SER A 329 -2.32 10.66 -29.97
CA SER A 329 -1.71 9.89 -31.06
C SER A 329 -0.67 8.89 -30.54
N GLU A 330 -0.54 7.76 -31.23
CA GLU A 330 0.45 6.72 -30.93
C GLU A 330 1.88 7.28 -30.93
N GLU A 331 2.22 8.12 -31.91
CA GLU A 331 3.54 8.73 -32.05
C GLU A 331 3.89 9.66 -30.88
N TYR A 332 2.91 10.45 -30.42
CA TYR A 332 3.08 11.32 -29.26
C TYR A 332 3.27 10.50 -27.99
N LEU A 333 2.45 9.47 -27.79
CA LEU A 333 2.58 8.59 -26.64
C LEU A 333 3.92 7.83 -26.66
N SER A 334 4.35 7.30 -27.81
CA SER A 334 5.64 6.59 -27.95
C SER A 334 6.82 7.45 -27.53
N THR A 335 6.86 8.68 -28.05
CA THR A 335 7.94 9.64 -27.80
C THR A 335 7.97 10.05 -26.34
N GLN A 336 6.81 10.41 -25.79
CA GLN A 336 6.72 10.86 -24.40
C GLN A 336 6.99 9.71 -23.42
N PHE A 337 6.46 8.52 -23.70
CA PHE A 337 6.68 7.34 -22.88
C PHE A 337 8.16 6.95 -22.83
N LYS A 338 8.85 6.91 -23.98
CA LYS A 338 10.28 6.59 -24.01
C LYS A 338 11.14 7.67 -23.34
N LYS A 339 10.79 8.95 -23.55
CA LYS A 339 11.47 10.08 -22.92
C LYS A 339 11.38 10.02 -21.40
N GLU A 340 10.18 9.74 -20.87
CA GLU A 340 9.92 9.81 -19.44
C GLU A 340 10.21 8.49 -18.68
N THR A 341 10.08 7.33 -19.34
CA THR A 341 10.34 6.01 -18.70
C THR A 341 11.72 5.44 -19.01
N GLY A 342 12.45 6.03 -19.96
CA GLY A 342 13.74 5.53 -20.45
C GLY A 342 13.65 4.27 -21.33
N ALA A 343 12.47 3.66 -21.47
CA ALA A 343 12.24 2.43 -22.23
C ALA A 343 11.07 2.57 -23.21
N GLY A 344 11.07 1.79 -24.28
CA GLY A 344 9.94 1.76 -25.22
C GLY A 344 8.73 1.04 -24.64
N PHE A 345 7.52 1.42 -25.06
CA PHE A 345 6.28 0.77 -24.60
C PHE A 345 6.30 -0.76 -24.74
N THR A 346 6.69 -1.27 -25.91
CA THR A 346 6.77 -2.71 -26.18
C THR A 346 7.78 -3.42 -25.27
N GLU A 347 8.88 -2.76 -24.96
CA GLU A 347 9.91 -3.27 -24.04
C GLU A 347 9.36 -3.33 -22.61
N THR A 348 8.62 -2.31 -22.18
CA THR A 348 7.95 -2.30 -20.88
C THR A 348 6.91 -3.42 -20.75
N VAL A 349 6.03 -3.58 -21.74
CA VAL A 349 5.03 -4.68 -21.76
C VAL A 349 5.74 -6.03 -21.69
N LYS A 350 6.80 -6.21 -22.48
CA LYS A 350 7.60 -7.44 -22.49
C LYS A 350 8.20 -7.73 -21.11
N GLY A 351 8.74 -6.71 -20.42
CA GLY A 351 9.26 -6.85 -19.06
C GLY A 351 8.22 -7.36 -18.06
N TYR A 352 7.01 -6.81 -18.08
CA TYR A 352 5.90 -7.28 -17.24
C TYR A 352 5.54 -8.74 -17.54
N ARG A 353 5.43 -9.11 -18.83
CA ARG A 353 5.12 -10.47 -19.25
C ARG A 353 6.19 -11.47 -18.79
N ILE A 354 7.47 -11.15 -18.98
CA ILE A 354 8.58 -12.01 -18.55
C ILE A 354 8.55 -12.25 -17.04
N ASN A 355 8.32 -11.20 -16.25
CA ASN A 355 8.22 -11.35 -14.80
C ASN A 355 7.03 -12.23 -14.39
N ARG A 356 5.88 -12.09 -15.07
CA ARG A 356 4.73 -12.97 -14.83
C ARG A 356 5.00 -14.42 -15.21
N ILE A 357 5.70 -14.66 -16.34
CA ILE A 357 6.13 -16.02 -16.74
C ILE A 357 7.03 -16.64 -15.67
N LYS A 358 8.03 -15.90 -15.16
CA LYS A 358 8.91 -16.37 -14.08
C LYS A 358 8.09 -16.80 -12.85
N GLY A 359 7.16 -15.94 -12.41
CA GLY A 359 6.29 -16.24 -11.26
C GLY A 359 5.43 -17.49 -11.47
N LEU A 360 4.84 -17.67 -12.66
CA LEU A 360 4.04 -18.85 -12.98
C LEU A 360 4.88 -20.13 -13.13
N LEU A 361 6.13 -20.02 -13.60
CA LEU A 361 7.04 -21.15 -13.72
C LEU A 361 7.47 -21.70 -12.35
N LEU A 362 7.69 -20.82 -11.37
CA LEU A 362 8.14 -21.14 -10.02
C LEU A 362 6.97 -21.49 -9.07
N GLY A 363 5.87 -20.74 -9.14
CA GLY A 363 4.76 -20.86 -8.19
C GLY A 363 3.71 -21.90 -8.59
N THR A 364 3.77 -22.48 -9.79
CA THR A 364 2.73 -23.38 -10.28
C THR A 364 3.27 -24.56 -11.10
N ARG A 365 2.45 -25.61 -11.24
CA ARG A 365 2.71 -26.75 -12.14
C ARG A 365 2.10 -26.57 -13.53
N LEU A 366 1.73 -25.34 -13.91
CA LEU A 366 1.05 -25.07 -15.17
C LEU A 366 1.93 -25.44 -16.38
N LYS A 367 1.29 -25.96 -17.44
CA LYS A 367 1.97 -26.26 -18.70
C LYS A 367 2.33 -24.95 -19.41
N LEU A 368 3.39 -24.95 -20.22
CA LEU A 368 3.83 -23.74 -20.94
C LEU A 368 2.73 -23.10 -21.79
N ASN A 369 1.83 -23.90 -22.36
CA ASN A 369 0.70 -23.39 -23.12
C ASN A 369 -0.26 -22.55 -22.26
N GLN A 370 -0.53 -22.99 -21.01
CA GLN A 370 -1.37 -22.26 -20.06
C GLN A 370 -0.67 -21.00 -19.55
N ILE A 371 0.66 -21.06 -19.38
CA ILE A 371 1.46 -19.90 -18.98
C ILE A 371 1.46 -18.84 -20.10
N ALA A 372 1.58 -19.25 -21.36
CA ALA A 372 1.52 -18.35 -22.50
C ALA A 372 0.18 -17.60 -22.53
N GLU A 373 -0.94 -18.32 -22.37
CA GLU A 373 -2.28 -17.75 -22.29
C GLU A 373 -2.42 -16.73 -21.15
N LEU A 374 -1.97 -17.07 -19.93
CA LEU A 374 -2.02 -16.19 -18.75
C LEU A 374 -1.04 -15.01 -18.77
N THR A 375 -0.19 -14.92 -19.80
CA THR A 375 0.85 -13.88 -19.94
C THR A 375 0.72 -13.10 -21.24
N GLY A 376 -0.37 -13.29 -21.98
CA GLY A 376 -0.66 -12.55 -23.20
C GLY A 376 0.17 -12.96 -24.41
N TYR A 377 0.67 -14.20 -24.44
CA TYR A 377 1.29 -14.79 -25.62
C TYR A 377 0.36 -15.80 -26.28
N SER A 378 0.03 -15.56 -27.54
CA SER A 378 -0.77 -16.49 -28.35
C SER A 378 0.01 -17.73 -28.79
N ASP A 379 1.34 -17.63 -28.90
CA ASP A 379 2.22 -18.75 -29.25
C ASP A 379 3.19 -19.10 -28.09
N PRO A 380 3.03 -20.27 -27.45
CA PRO A 380 3.93 -20.76 -26.40
C PRO A 380 5.39 -20.94 -26.85
N LYS A 381 5.64 -21.22 -28.14
CA LYS A 381 7.01 -21.32 -28.68
C LYS A 381 7.66 -19.95 -28.77
N TYR A 382 6.91 -18.96 -29.27
CA TYR A 382 7.36 -17.58 -29.29
C TYR A 382 7.63 -17.05 -27.87
N MET A 383 6.70 -17.28 -26.93
CA MET A 383 6.88 -16.98 -25.51
C MET A 383 8.20 -17.57 -24.97
N SER A 384 8.48 -18.84 -25.28
CA SER A 384 9.68 -19.53 -24.80
C SER A 384 10.97 -18.93 -25.37
N ARG A 385 10.93 -18.49 -26.63
CA ARG A 385 12.05 -17.81 -27.28
C ARG A 385 12.30 -16.45 -26.65
N VAL A 386 11.27 -15.62 -26.51
CA VAL A 386 11.38 -14.29 -25.88
C VAL A 386 11.87 -14.43 -24.44
N PHE A 387 11.35 -15.41 -23.69
CA PHE A 387 11.84 -15.69 -22.34
C PHE A 387 13.33 -16.04 -22.30
N LYS A 388 13.81 -16.85 -23.23
CA LYS A 388 15.24 -17.17 -23.32
C LYS A 388 16.09 -15.96 -23.69
N GLU A 389 15.63 -15.13 -24.61
CA GLU A 389 16.32 -13.89 -25.00
C GLU A 389 16.47 -12.94 -23.80
N GLU A 390 15.43 -12.83 -22.96
CA GLU A 390 15.39 -11.90 -21.83
C GLU A 390 16.02 -12.45 -20.53
N THR A 391 16.12 -13.78 -20.39
CA THR A 391 16.60 -14.41 -19.14
C THR A 391 17.88 -15.24 -19.30
N GLY A 392 18.29 -15.50 -20.54
CA GLY A 392 19.41 -16.39 -20.87
C GLY A 392 19.10 -17.89 -20.78
N MET A 393 17.90 -18.29 -20.32
CA MET A 393 17.55 -19.70 -20.08
C MET A 393 16.17 -20.05 -20.66
N LEU A 394 15.93 -21.30 -21.04
CA LEU A 394 14.59 -21.73 -21.46
C LEU A 394 13.62 -21.78 -20.26
N PRO A 395 12.31 -21.53 -20.45
CA PRO A 395 11.30 -21.65 -19.38
C PRO A 395 11.36 -22.98 -18.60
N THR A 396 11.62 -24.08 -19.32
CA THR A 396 11.75 -25.43 -18.75
C THR A 396 13.01 -25.61 -17.91
N GLU A 397 14.09 -24.93 -18.28
CA GLU A 397 15.36 -24.94 -17.54
C GLU A 397 15.21 -24.07 -16.30
N PHE A 398 14.61 -22.89 -16.44
CA PHE A 398 14.32 -21.95 -15.36
C PHE A 398 13.44 -22.58 -14.26
N ARG A 399 12.45 -23.40 -14.65
CA ARG A 399 11.63 -24.17 -13.70
C ARG A 399 12.43 -25.23 -12.94
N LYS A 400 13.45 -25.83 -13.56
CA LYS A 400 14.29 -26.87 -12.94
C LYS A 400 15.43 -26.30 -12.10
N SER A 401 15.85 -25.06 -12.34
CA SER A 401 16.95 -24.43 -11.60
C SER A 401 16.60 -24.00 -10.16
N VAL A 402 15.33 -24.12 -9.77
CA VAL A 402 14.81 -23.69 -8.45
C VAL A 402 14.05 -24.83 -7.73
N LEU A 403 14.10 -26.06 -8.27
CA LEU A 403 13.73 -27.31 -7.59
C LEU A 403 15.03 -28.00 -7.17
#